data_AF-A0A914PZ85-F1
#
_entry.id   AF-A0A914PZ85-F1
#
_cell.length_a   1.000
_cell.length_b   1.000
_cell.length_c   1.000
_cell.angle_alpha   90.00
_cell.angle_beta   90.00
_cell.angle_gamma   90.00
#
_symmetry.space_group_name_H-M   'P 1'
#
loop_
_entity.id
_entity.type
_entity.pdbx_description
1 polymer ?
#
loop_
_entity_poly.entity_id
_entity_poly.type
_entity_poly.pdbx_seq_one_letter_code
_entity_poly.pdbx_strand_id
1 'polypeptide(L)'
;MVLKPTVNEIKAKCFEFTYNSVTDKYCRKYDDGSSSKGFESFTVSQNIMRKIEKDWKKAYLCRNKGCEKGEITWKIYFNGLKPKSIMIICEEPYKIKGGNISGSYYFNAEYLELHMEFMGGTGSNAYQYAQLFRCDLSNTRPNLLIHIEFE
;
A
#
# COMPACT_ATOMS: atom_id res chain seq x y z
N MET A 1 7.15 11.10 7.22
CA MET A 1 8.12 10.86 6.13
C MET A 1 7.53 11.37 4.83
N VAL A 2 8.32 11.82 3.85
CA VAL A 2 7.82 12.35 2.56
C VAL A 2 8.26 11.42 1.43
N LEU A 3 7.30 10.77 0.76
CA LEU A 3 7.56 9.96 -0.43
C LEU A 3 7.58 10.88 -1.66
N LYS A 4 8.74 10.96 -2.32
CA LYS A 4 8.96 11.80 -3.50
C LYS A 4 10.04 11.19 -4.41
N PRO A 5 10.08 11.55 -5.71
CA PRO A 5 11.11 11.08 -6.64
C PRO A 5 12.54 11.31 -6.13
N THR A 6 13.39 10.31 -6.29
CA THR A 6 14.85 10.42 -6.05
C THR A 6 15.55 11.08 -7.24
N VAL A 7 16.82 11.43 -7.07
CA VAL A 7 17.67 11.93 -8.16
C VAL A 7 17.72 10.94 -9.34
N ASN A 8 17.75 9.64 -9.07
CA ASN A 8 17.80 8.63 -10.12
C ASN A 8 16.46 8.48 -10.84
N GLU A 9 15.33 8.55 -10.12
CA GLU A 9 13.99 8.53 -10.71
C GLU A 9 13.71 9.77 -11.55
N ILE A 10 14.20 10.94 -11.12
CA ILE A 10 14.16 12.19 -11.91
C ILE A 10 14.95 12.02 -13.21
N LYS A 11 16.19 11.51 -13.14
CA LYS A 11 17.02 11.25 -14.32
C LYS A 11 16.38 10.23 -15.27
N ALA A 12 15.71 9.21 -14.72
CA ALA A 12 15.01 8.19 -15.47
C ALA A 12 13.64 8.65 -16.00
N LYS A 13 13.15 9.83 -15.57
CA LYS A 13 11.79 10.33 -15.79
C LYS A 13 10.71 9.32 -15.39
N CYS A 14 10.99 8.52 -14.36
CA CYS A 14 10.15 7.40 -13.97
C CYS A 14 10.26 7.13 -12.48
N PHE A 15 9.11 7.05 -11.81
CA PHE A 15 8.97 6.60 -10.44
C PHE A 15 8.20 5.28 -10.45
N GLU A 16 8.82 4.22 -9.92
CA GLU A 16 8.19 2.90 -9.81
C GLU A 16 8.38 2.37 -8.39
N PHE A 17 7.25 2.27 -7.68
CA PHE A 17 7.19 1.97 -6.26
C PHE A 17 6.26 0.79 -6.02
N THR A 18 6.78 -0.23 -5.34
CA THR A 18 6.05 -1.47 -5.10
C THR A 18 6.04 -1.85 -3.63
N TYR A 19 5.01 -2.58 -3.20
CA TYR A 19 4.91 -3.16 -1.86
C TYR A 19 4.53 -4.64 -1.93
N ASN A 20 5.12 -5.44 -1.05
CA ASN A 20 4.76 -6.84 -0.86
C ASN A 20 4.45 -7.12 0.62
N SER A 21 3.24 -7.59 0.90
CA SER A 21 2.74 -7.87 2.24
C SER A 21 3.35 -9.12 2.87
N VAL A 22 3.93 -10.03 2.10
CA VAL A 22 4.58 -11.25 2.60
C VAL A 22 5.94 -10.93 3.20
N THR A 23 6.73 -10.11 2.51
CA THR A 23 8.06 -9.68 2.92
C THR A 23 8.03 -8.42 3.78
N ASP A 24 6.90 -7.70 3.79
CA ASP A 24 6.71 -6.41 4.45
C ASP A 24 7.75 -5.39 3.99
N LYS A 25 7.93 -5.31 2.67
CA LYS A 25 8.96 -4.46 2.06
C LYS A 25 8.40 -3.63 0.93
N TYR A 26 8.95 -2.43 0.83
CA TYR A 26 8.85 -1.61 -0.36
C TYR A 26 10.09 -1.77 -1.22
N CYS A 27 9.91 -1.74 -2.54
CA CYS A 27 10.99 -1.71 -3.51
C CYS A 27 10.78 -0.53 -4.48
N ARG A 28 11.87 0.18 -4.75
CA ARG A 28 11.95 1.27 -5.72
C ARG A 28 12.91 0.89 -6.83
N LYS A 29 12.44 0.91 -8.07
CA LYS A 29 13.21 0.38 -9.21
C LYS A 29 14.53 1.11 -9.46
N TYR A 30 14.54 2.43 -9.28
CA TYR A 30 15.68 3.29 -9.62
C TYR A 30 16.47 3.78 -8.39
N ASP A 31 16.20 3.22 -7.21
CA ASP A 31 16.86 3.58 -5.95
C ASP A 31 17.67 2.37 -5.47
N ASP A 32 18.91 2.24 -5.97
CA ASP A 32 20.01 1.28 -5.68
C ASP A 32 19.73 0.04 -4.79
N GLY A 33 18.58 -0.62 -4.97
CA GLY A 33 18.13 -1.69 -4.10
C GLY A 33 17.80 -1.26 -2.66
N SER A 34 17.61 0.03 -2.39
CA SER A 34 17.18 0.49 -1.06
C SER A 34 15.75 0.01 -0.80
N SER A 35 15.63 -0.98 0.08
CA SER A 35 14.33 -1.51 0.53
C SER A 35 14.07 -1.02 1.94
N SER A 36 12.88 -0.48 2.17
CA SER A 36 12.41 -0.23 3.53
C SER A 36 11.58 -1.42 4.01
N LYS A 37 11.64 -1.68 5.33
CA LYS A 37 10.82 -2.70 5.98
C LYS A 37 9.66 -2.05 6.71
N GLY A 38 8.51 -2.70 6.69
CA GLY A 38 7.29 -2.24 7.35
C GLY A 38 6.46 -1.35 6.44
N PHE A 39 5.20 -1.72 6.25
CA PHE A 39 4.19 -0.91 5.53
C PHE A 39 4.11 0.54 6.05
N GLU A 40 4.36 0.76 7.34
CA GLU A 40 4.33 2.09 7.97
C GLU A 40 5.44 3.02 7.46
N SER A 41 6.51 2.49 6.86
CA SER A 41 7.63 3.31 6.37
C SER A 41 7.15 4.43 5.45
N PHE A 42 6.28 4.12 4.49
CA PHE A 42 5.87 5.02 3.42
C PHE A 42 4.38 5.35 3.46
N THR A 43 3.73 5.14 4.61
CA THR A 43 2.30 5.40 4.76
C THR A 43 2.01 6.30 5.94
N VAL A 44 0.89 7.01 5.84
CA VAL A 44 0.18 7.49 7.02
C VAL A 44 -0.92 6.47 7.27
N SER A 45 -0.91 5.84 8.45
CA SER A 45 -1.90 4.83 8.80
C SER A 45 -2.43 5.03 10.22
N GLN A 46 -3.69 4.66 10.41
CA GLN A 46 -4.34 4.65 11.71
C GLN A 46 -5.08 3.33 11.89
N ASN A 47 -4.86 2.67 13.03
CA ASN A 47 -5.52 1.41 13.38
C ASN A 47 -5.31 0.29 12.35
N ILE A 48 -4.17 0.24 11.67
CA ILE A 48 -3.80 -0.82 10.74
C ILE A 48 -2.66 -1.64 11.33
N MET A 49 -2.71 -2.95 11.11
CA MET A 49 -1.61 -3.87 11.38
C MET A 49 -1.39 -4.80 10.19
N ARG A 50 -0.17 -5.28 10.10
CA ARG A 50 0.16 -6.45 9.29
C ARG A 50 -0.07 -7.74 10.08
N LYS A 51 -0.75 -8.70 9.47
CA LYS A 51 -1.02 -10.01 10.07
C LYS A 51 -0.38 -11.12 9.25
N ILE A 52 0.28 -12.06 9.94
CA ILE A 52 0.72 -13.35 9.39
C ILE A 52 -0.13 -14.45 10.03
N GLU A 53 -0.79 -15.25 9.20
CA GLU A 53 -1.47 -16.49 9.58
C GLU A 53 -0.57 -17.67 9.22
N LYS A 54 0.09 -18.28 10.21
CA LYS A 54 1.00 -19.42 9.97
C LYS A 54 0.24 -20.65 9.48
N ASP A 55 -0.91 -20.94 10.06
CA ASP A 55 -1.73 -22.11 9.72
C ASP A 55 -2.24 -22.05 8.28
N TRP A 56 -2.68 -20.87 7.84
CA TRP A 56 -3.18 -20.63 6.49
C TRP A 56 -2.11 -20.22 5.50
N LYS A 57 -0.87 -20.02 5.96
CA LYS A 57 0.25 -19.49 5.20
C LYS A 57 -0.10 -18.21 4.43
N LYS A 58 -0.76 -17.26 5.10
CA LYS A 58 -1.15 -15.96 4.51
C LYS A 58 -0.50 -14.77 5.21
N ALA A 59 -0.28 -13.69 4.47
CA ALA A 59 0.00 -12.36 5.00
C ALA A 59 -0.97 -11.32 4.39
N TYR A 60 -1.34 -10.31 5.18
CA TYR A 60 -2.22 -9.21 4.76
C TYR A 60 -2.14 -8.02 5.72
N LEU A 61 -2.69 -6.88 5.30
CA LEU A 61 -2.99 -5.75 6.18
C LEU A 61 -4.46 -5.83 6.61
N CYS A 62 -4.74 -5.54 7.87
CA CYS A 62 -6.10 -5.47 8.43
C CYS A 62 -6.15 -4.44 9.56
N ARG A 63 -7.30 -4.29 10.22
CA ARG A 63 -7.40 -3.39 11.37
C ARG A 63 -6.66 -3.95 12.58
N ASN A 64 -6.24 -3.06 13.47
CA ASN A 64 -5.84 -3.42 14.82
C ASN A 64 -6.98 -4.11 15.57
N LYS A 65 -6.64 -5.06 16.44
CA LYS A 65 -7.63 -5.79 17.24
C LYS A 65 -8.49 -4.81 18.07
N GLY A 66 -9.81 -5.00 18.03
CA GLY A 66 -10.76 -4.16 18.75
C GLY A 66 -11.14 -2.85 18.06
N CYS A 67 -10.46 -2.45 16.98
CA CYS A 67 -10.79 -1.24 16.24
C CYS A 67 -11.95 -1.46 15.25
N GLU A 68 -12.91 -0.55 15.23
CA GLU A 68 -14.04 -0.56 14.30
C GLU A 68 -13.65 -0.09 12.89
N LYS A 69 -12.74 0.88 12.83
CA LYS A 69 -12.24 1.51 11.61
C LYS A 69 -10.71 1.55 11.59
N GLY A 70 -10.15 1.53 10.39
CA GLY A 70 -8.74 1.81 10.15
C GLY A 70 -8.54 2.41 8.78
N GLU A 71 -7.43 3.10 8.58
CA GLU A 71 -7.11 3.80 7.34
C GLU A 71 -5.62 3.71 7.04
N ILE A 72 -5.28 3.72 5.75
CA ILE A 72 -3.90 3.75 5.27
C ILE A 72 -3.83 4.57 3.99
N THR A 73 -2.83 5.44 3.92
CA THR A 73 -2.65 6.39 2.82
C THR A 73 -1.20 6.35 2.34
N TRP A 74 -1.03 6.22 1.02
CA TRP A 74 0.22 6.50 0.33
C TRP A 74 0.10 7.87 -0.36
N LYS A 75 1.03 8.78 -0.07
CA LYS A 75 1.05 10.12 -0.68
C LYS A 75 2.41 10.40 -1.31
N ILE A 76 2.44 10.52 -2.64
CA ILE A 76 3.63 10.72 -3.46
C ILE A 76 3.64 12.16 -3.97
N TYR A 77 4.61 12.96 -3.53
CA TYR A 77 4.80 14.32 -3.99
C TYR A 77 5.67 14.35 -5.24
N PHE A 78 5.23 15.04 -6.29
CA PHE A 78 5.95 15.13 -7.56
C PHE A 78 7.12 16.11 -7.52
N ASN A 79 7.18 16.99 -6.52
CA ASN A 79 8.31 17.90 -6.29
C ASN A 79 8.64 18.76 -7.53
N GLY A 80 7.61 19.30 -8.19
CA GLY A 80 7.70 20.14 -9.38
C GLY A 80 7.79 19.39 -10.71
N LEU A 81 7.89 18.05 -10.69
CA LEU A 81 7.80 17.24 -11.90
C LEU A 81 6.35 17.16 -12.39
N LYS A 82 6.17 17.15 -13.70
CA LYS A 82 4.86 16.99 -14.34
C LYS A 82 4.63 15.52 -14.69
N PRO A 83 3.60 14.86 -14.13
CA PRO A 83 3.25 13.50 -14.53
C PRO A 83 2.72 13.50 -15.97
N LYS A 84 3.31 12.64 -16.80
CA LYS A 84 2.81 12.32 -18.13
C LYS A 84 1.77 11.20 -18.06
N SER A 85 2.00 10.18 -17.24
CA SER A 85 1.09 9.06 -17.03
C SER A 85 1.20 8.54 -15.59
N ILE A 86 0.07 8.03 -15.06
CA ILE A 86 -0.01 7.41 -13.74
C ILE A 86 -0.73 6.07 -13.88
N MET A 87 -0.10 5.00 -13.39
CA MET A 87 -0.66 3.66 -13.30
C MET A 87 -0.60 3.18 -11.84
N ILE A 88 -1.74 2.74 -11.32
CA ILE A 88 -1.86 2.12 -10.00
C ILE A 88 -2.41 0.72 -10.21
N ILE A 89 -1.62 -0.29 -9.83
CA ILE A 89 -2.10 -1.66 -9.71
C ILE A 89 -2.17 -1.97 -8.22
N CYS A 90 -3.38 -2.22 -7.74
CA CYS A 90 -3.65 -2.60 -6.37
C CYS A 90 -4.46 -3.90 -6.39
N GLU A 91 -3.96 -4.95 -5.74
CA GLU A 91 -4.71 -6.20 -5.62
C GLU A 91 -6.06 -5.97 -4.94
N GLU A 92 -7.08 -6.69 -5.40
CA GLU A 92 -8.43 -6.58 -4.86
C GLU A 92 -8.47 -6.95 -3.37
N PRO A 93 -9.18 -6.17 -2.53
CA PRO A 93 -9.31 -6.50 -1.12
C PRO A 93 -10.11 -7.78 -0.89
N TYR A 94 -9.64 -8.63 0.03
CA TYR A 94 -10.38 -9.81 0.47
C TYR A 94 -11.33 -9.45 1.62
N LYS A 95 -12.61 -9.72 1.41
CA LYS A 95 -13.72 -9.31 2.30
C LYS A 95 -14.49 -10.54 2.77
N ILE A 96 -14.72 -10.67 4.07
CA ILE A 96 -15.48 -11.78 4.65
C ILE A 96 -16.43 -11.29 5.73
N LYS A 97 -17.55 -11.98 5.95
CA LYS A 97 -18.47 -11.73 7.08
C LYS A 97 -18.83 -10.25 7.31
N GLY A 98 -19.04 -9.49 6.22
CA GLY A 98 -19.41 -8.07 6.26
C GLY A 98 -18.25 -7.09 6.50
N GLY A 99 -17.00 -7.56 6.52
CA GLY A 99 -15.84 -6.66 6.44
C GLY A 99 -15.78 -5.98 5.07
N ASN A 100 -15.41 -4.70 5.05
CA ASN A 100 -15.33 -3.92 3.84
C ASN A 100 -14.04 -3.09 3.79
N ILE A 101 -13.56 -2.90 2.55
CA ILE A 101 -12.50 -1.96 2.22
C ILE A 101 -13.00 -1.09 1.07
N SER A 102 -13.00 0.22 1.29
CA SER A 102 -13.21 1.25 0.26
C SER A 102 -11.85 1.86 -0.06
N GLY A 103 -11.58 2.06 -1.34
CA GLY A 103 -10.36 2.69 -1.83
C GLY A 103 -10.69 3.84 -2.75
N SER A 104 -9.89 4.90 -2.68
CA SER A 104 -9.94 6.03 -3.60
C SER A 104 -8.53 6.48 -3.93
N TYR A 105 -8.39 7.13 -5.08
CA TYR A 105 -7.17 7.84 -5.42
C TYR A 105 -7.52 9.24 -5.88
N TYR A 106 -6.60 10.16 -5.64
CA TYR A 106 -6.67 11.55 -6.06
C TYR A 106 -5.30 11.98 -6.55
N PHE A 107 -5.25 12.75 -7.64
CA PHE A 107 -4.01 13.38 -8.07
C PHE A 107 -4.28 14.79 -8.57
N ASN A 108 -3.26 15.64 -8.47
CA ASN A 108 -3.24 16.99 -9.02
C ASN A 108 -1.84 17.29 -9.57
N ALA A 109 -1.47 18.56 -9.74
CA ALA A 109 -0.13 18.92 -10.23
C ALA A 109 0.99 18.71 -9.19
N GLU A 110 0.67 18.53 -7.91
CA GLU A 110 1.64 18.47 -6.82
C GLU A 110 1.88 17.06 -6.30
N TYR A 111 0.84 16.22 -6.25
CA TYR A 111 0.93 14.89 -5.67
C TYR A 111 -0.11 13.91 -6.20
N LEU A 112 0.19 12.62 -5.99
CA LEU A 112 -0.72 11.49 -6.04
C LEU A 112 -0.99 10.99 -4.63
N GLU A 113 -2.25 10.68 -4.32
CA GLU A 113 -2.67 10.08 -3.07
C GLU A 113 -3.53 8.85 -3.34
N LEU A 114 -3.20 7.73 -2.69
CA LEU A 114 -3.97 6.49 -2.66
C LEU A 114 -4.40 6.25 -1.23
N HIS A 115 -5.71 6.21 -0.99
CA HIS A 115 -6.29 6.08 0.34
C HIS A 115 -7.18 4.83 0.41
N MET A 116 -7.10 4.10 1.53
CA MET A 116 -7.89 2.91 1.79
C MET A 116 -8.49 2.97 3.20
N GLU A 117 -9.79 2.74 3.32
CA GLU A 117 -10.52 2.66 4.58
C GLU A 117 -11.00 1.23 4.84
N PHE A 118 -10.86 0.78 6.08
CA PHE A 118 -11.23 -0.54 6.55
C PHE A 118 -12.36 -0.42 7.56
N MET A 119 -13.44 -1.17 7.39
CA MET A 119 -14.58 -1.13 8.31
C MET A 119 -15.40 -2.43 8.28
N GLY A 120 -16.47 -2.46 9.07
CA GLY A 120 -17.45 -3.56 9.08
C GLY A 120 -16.94 -4.84 9.74
N GLY A 121 -17.69 -5.91 9.56
CA GLY A 121 -17.51 -7.17 10.28
C GLY A 121 -18.19 -7.20 11.65
N THR A 122 -18.33 -8.39 12.22
CA THR A 122 -18.99 -8.60 13.52
C THR A 122 -18.20 -9.54 14.44
N GLY A 123 -18.40 -9.38 15.76
CA GLY A 123 -17.76 -10.18 16.78
C GLY A 123 -16.28 -9.85 17.03
N SER A 124 -15.64 -10.61 17.92
CA SER A 124 -14.26 -10.36 18.38
C SER A 124 -13.20 -10.44 17.28
N ASN A 125 -13.54 -11.04 16.13
CA ASN A 125 -12.65 -11.19 14.97
C ASN A 125 -12.97 -10.22 13.82
N ALA A 126 -13.85 -9.22 14.03
CA ALA A 126 -14.20 -8.26 12.98
C ALA A 126 -12.98 -7.54 12.37
N TYR A 127 -11.94 -7.29 13.17
CA TYR A 127 -10.74 -6.56 12.77
C TYR A 127 -10.01 -7.18 11.55
N GLN A 128 -10.13 -8.49 11.36
CA GLN A 128 -9.49 -9.25 10.29
C GLN A 128 -10.44 -9.61 9.13
N TYR A 129 -11.65 -9.07 9.09
CA TYR A 129 -12.64 -9.41 8.07
C TYR A 129 -12.53 -8.55 6.80
N ALA A 130 -11.76 -7.48 6.89
CA ALA A 130 -11.35 -6.61 5.80
C ALA A 130 -9.82 -6.76 5.64
N GLN A 131 -9.37 -7.36 4.53
CA GLN A 131 -7.97 -7.72 4.34
C GLN A 131 -7.43 -7.15 3.03
N LEU A 132 -6.47 -6.24 3.12
CA LEU A 132 -5.78 -5.70 1.95
C LEU A 132 -4.51 -6.52 1.69
N PHE A 133 -4.22 -6.81 0.42
CA PHE A 133 -3.03 -7.55 0.01
C PHE A 133 -2.92 -8.95 0.63
N ARG A 134 -4.05 -9.68 0.70
CA ARG A 134 -4.06 -11.08 1.18
C ARG A 134 -3.34 -11.99 0.21
N CYS A 135 -2.19 -12.49 0.63
CA CYS A 135 -1.28 -13.20 -0.23
C CYS A 135 -0.70 -14.46 0.44
N ASP A 136 -0.39 -15.47 -0.36
CA ASP A 136 0.34 -16.67 0.10
C ASP A 136 1.77 -16.33 0.51
N LEU A 137 2.26 -16.92 1.60
CA LEU A 137 3.63 -16.68 2.09
C LEU A 137 4.73 -17.14 1.11
N SER A 138 4.39 -17.93 0.09
CA SER A 138 5.29 -18.30 -1.00
C SER A 138 5.32 -17.29 -2.15
N ASN A 139 4.40 -16.32 -2.18
CA ASN A 139 4.30 -15.35 -3.26
C ASN A 139 5.26 -14.18 -3.05
N THR A 140 6.13 -13.99 -4.03
CA THR A 140 7.15 -12.93 -4.06
C THR A 140 6.75 -11.73 -4.91
N ARG A 141 5.58 -11.77 -5.59
CA ARG A 141 5.10 -10.66 -6.42
C ARG A 141 4.57 -9.51 -5.56
N PRO A 142 4.74 -8.25 -5.99
CA PRO A 142 4.20 -7.12 -5.27
C PRO A 142 2.67 -7.07 -5.36
N ASN A 143 2.02 -6.68 -4.26
CA ASN A 143 0.56 -6.53 -4.16
C ASN A 143 0.09 -5.12 -4.55
N LEU A 144 1.01 -4.14 -4.50
CA LEU A 144 0.82 -2.77 -4.94
C LEU A 144 1.96 -2.40 -5.89
N LEU A 145 1.62 -1.76 -7.00
CA LEU A 145 2.52 -1.06 -7.91
C LEU A 145 1.96 0.34 -8.16
N ILE A 146 2.79 1.36 -7.95
CA ILE A 146 2.53 2.72 -8.38
C ILE A 146 3.64 3.07 -9.37
N HIS A 147 3.24 3.36 -10.61
CA HIS A 147 4.14 3.73 -11.69
C HIS A 147 3.74 5.10 -12.23
N ILE A 148 4.70 6.02 -12.28
CA ILE A 148 4.49 7.39 -12.73
C ILE A 148 5.61 7.72 -13.72
N GLU A 149 5.23 8.07 -14.95
CA GLU A 149 6.14 8.65 -15.93
C GLU A 149 6.07 10.17 -15.85
N PHE A 150 7.21 10.84 -15.93
CA PHE A 150 7.30 12.29 -15.95
C PHE A 150 7.66 12.83 -17.34
N GLU A 151 7.34 14.09 -17.60
CA GLU A 151 7.70 14.81 -18.85
C GLU A 151 9.21 14.89 -19.13
#